data_AF-X1FMP4-F1
#
_entry.id   AF-X1FMP4-F1
#
_cell.length_a   1.000
_cell.length_b   1.000
_cell.length_c   1.000
_cell.angle_alpha   90.00
_cell.angle_beta   90.00
_cell.angle_gamma   90.00
#
_symmetry.space_group_name_H-M   'P 1'
#
loop_
_entity.id
_entity.type
_entity.pdbx_description
1 polymer ?
#
loop_
_entity_poly.entity_id
_entity_poly.type
_entity_poly.pdbx_seq_one_letter_code
_entity_poly.pdbx_strand_id
1 'polypeptide(L)'
;NLEYRTLQPGEIIKVRLLTEQNVMQAQIIFAGKKYITASCINPKERLAFIGLDLGIKPKTYPLSAVVFFGDGSYKKKDINLQIRSKE
;
A
#
# COMPACT_ATOMS: atom_id res chain seq x y z
N ASN A 1 8.56 2.77 20.08
CA ASN A 1 7.20 3.36 19.95
C ASN A 1 6.43 2.61 18.90
N LEU A 2 5.35 1.94 19.30
CA LEU A 2 4.47 1.17 18.42
C LEU A 2 3.17 1.97 18.27
N GLU A 3 3.08 2.80 17.25
CA GLU A 3 1.84 3.51 16.90
C GLU A 3 1.04 2.63 15.95
N TYR A 4 -0.18 2.24 16.31
CA TYR A 4 -1.07 1.49 15.43
C TYR A 4 -2.48 2.08 15.43
N ARG A 5 -3.08 2.14 14.25
CA ARG A 5 -4.50 2.41 14.04
C ARG A 5 -5.13 1.11 13.55
N THR A 6 -6.25 0.72 14.15
CA THR A 6 -7.05 -0.42 13.70
C THR A 6 -7.76 -0.05 12.38
N LEU A 7 -7.74 -0.96 11.41
CA LEU A 7 -8.39 -0.78 10.12
C LEU A 7 -9.76 -1.47 10.08
N GLN A 8 -10.77 -0.80 9.52
CA GLN A 8 -12.15 -1.28 9.44
C GLN A 8 -12.73 -1.17 8.01
N PRO A 9 -13.74 -1.99 7.67
CA PRO A 9 -14.49 -1.83 6.43
C PRO A 9 -15.05 -0.41 6.25
N GLY A 10 -14.92 0.13 5.04
CA GLY A 10 -15.36 1.47 4.66
C GLY A 10 -14.30 2.57 4.85
N GLU A 11 -13.13 2.27 5.42
CA GLU A 11 -12.04 3.25 5.53
C GLU A 11 -11.19 3.35 4.27
N ILE A 12 -10.41 4.43 4.17
CA ILE A 12 -9.38 4.60 3.14
C ILE A 12 -8.01 4.60 3.81
N ILE A 13 -7.12 3.72 3.35
CA ILE A 13 -5.73 3.67 3.79
C ILE A 13 -4.89 4.52 2.85
N LYS A 14 -4.12 5.46 3.40
CA LYS A 14 -3.04 6.13 2.68
C LYS A 14 -1.76 5.32 2.82
N VAL A 15 -1.25 4.79 1.71
CA VAL A 15 0.03 4.08 1.67
C VAL A 15 1.09 5.01 1.12
N ARG A 16 2.14 5.25 1.93
CA ARG A 16 3.32 6.03 1.55
C ARG A 16 4.49 5.09 1.29
N LEU A 17 5.07 5.21 0.10
CA LEU A 17 6.31 4.56 -0.27
C LEU A 17 7.41 5.60 -0.37
N LEU A 18 8.44 5.44 0.48
CA LEU A 18 9.70 6.14 0.32
C LEU A 18 10.57 5.30 -0.61
N THR A 19 11.07 5.94 -1.65
CA THR A 19 11.78 5.29 -2.74
C THR A 19 13.10 5.97 -3.01
N GLU A 20 13.99 5.25 -3.69
CA GLU A 20 15.26 5.80 -4.19
C GLU A 20 15.00 6.63 -5.47
N GLN A 21 16.04 7.31 -5.97
CA GLN A 21 15.95 7.97 -7.29
C GLN A 21 15.81 6.91 -8.40
N ASN A 22 15.24 7.31 -9.55
CA ASN A 22 15.04 6.46 -10.74
C ASN A 22 13.95 5.38 -10.65
N VAL A 23 12.91 5.59 -9.83
CA VAL A 23 11.69 4.77 -9.89
C VAL A 23 10.89 5.08 -11.14
N MET A 24 10.73 4.08 -12.01
CA MET A 24 9.83 4.15 -13.16
C MET A 24 8.37 3.97 -12.74
N GLN A 25 8.12 2.98 -11.89
CA GLN A 25 6.77 2.65 -11.45
C GLN A 25 6.79 2.06 -10.04
N ALA A 26 5.77 2.36 -9.25
CA ALA A 26 5.48 1.61 -8.04
C ALA A 26 4.00 1.25 -7.99
N GLN A 27 3.71 0.10 -7.39
CA GLN A 27 2.36 -0.41 -7.22
C GLN A 27 2.19 -1.06 -5.86
N ILE A 28 0.97 -0.98 -5.33
CA ILE A 28 0.53 -1.74 -4.17
C ILE A 28 -0.39 -2.86 -4.64
N ILE A 29 -0.19 -4.05 -4.10
CA ILE A 29 -1.06 -5.21 -4.32
C ILE A 29 -1.72 -5.52 -3.00
N PHE A 30 -3.05 -5.49 -2.97
CA PHE A 30 -3.82 -5.73 -1.76
C PHE A 30 -5.13 -6.44 -2.10
N ALA A 31 -5.43 -7.53 -1.38
CA ALA A 31 -6.64 -8.34 -1.61
C ALA A 31 -6.87 -8.73 -3.10
N GLY A 32 -5.78 -9.02 -3.82
CA GLY A 32 -5.80 -9.38 -5.25
C GLY A 32 -5.96 -8.20 -6.22
N LYS A 33 -6.13 -6.97 -5.73
CA LYS A 33 -6.23 -5.75 -6.55
C LYS A 33 -4.88 -5.03 -6.63
N LYS A 34 -4.59 -4.42 -7.77
CA LYS A 34 -3.40 -3.58 -7.99
C LYS A 34 -3.79 -2.10 -7.90
N TYR A 35 -3.01 -1.32 -7.16
CA TYR A 35 -3.15 0.11 -6.99
C TYR A 35 -1.88 0.78 -7.50
N ILE A 36 -1.98 1.52 -8.60
CA ILE A 36 -0.86 2.29 -9.14
C ILE A 36 -0.61 3.48 -8.22
N THR A 37 0.65 3.70 -7.86
CA THR A 37 1.02 4.85 -7.01
C THR A 37 1.27 6.08 -7.86
N ALA A 38 0.92 7.25 -7.35
CA ALA A 38 1.25 8.54 -7.96
C ALA A 38 2.49 9.16 -7.31
N SER A 39 3.25 9.93 -8.10
CA SER A 39 4.36 10.77 -7.61
C SER A 39 3.83 11.95 -6.81
N CYS A 40 4.49 12.25 -5.69
CA CYS A 40 4.22 13.45 -4.90
C CYS A 40 5.13 14.60 -5.33
N ILE A 41 4.96 15.77 -4.67
CA ILE A 41 5.87 16.92 -4.80
C ILE A 41 7.32 16.48 -4.54
N ASN A 42 7.53 15.61 -3.55
CA ASN A 42 8.82 14.94 -3.35
C ASN A 42 8.96 13.78 -4.35
N PRO A 43 9.93 13.81 -5.28
CA PRO A 43 10.10 12.76 -6.29
C PRO A 43 10.51 11.41 -5.71
N LYS A 44 11.02 11.37 -4.47
CA LYS A 44 11.34 10.14 -3.72
C LYS A 44 10.12 9.54 -3.02
N GLU A 45 8.98 10.20 -3.09
CA GLU A 45 7.75 9.76 -2.45
C GLU A 45 6.72 9.34 -3.51
N ARG A 46 6.07 8.21 -3.24
CA ARG A 46 4.94 7.69 -4.01
C ARG A 46 3.78 7.41 -3.06
N LEU A 47 2.56 7.72 -3.48
CA LEU A 47 1.35 7.51 -2.69
C LEU A 47 0.33 6.66 -3.44
N ALA A 48 -0.39 5.83 -2.68
CA ALA A 48 -1.60 5.18 -3.13
C ALA A 48 -2.68 5.28 -2.03
N PHE A 49 -3.94 5.35 -2.45
CA PHE A 49 -5.09 5.25 -1.56
C PHE A 49 -5.79 3.91 -1.81
N ILE A 50 -6.00 3.15 -0.73
CA ILE A 50 -6.65 1.85 -0.78
C ILE A 50 -7.96 1.98 -0.02
N GLY A 51 -9.08 1.89 -0.73
CA GLY A 51 -10.38 1.74 -0.11
C GLY A 51 -10.55 0.34 0.46
N LEU A 52 -10.99 0.26 1.70
CA LEU A 52 -11.44 -0.98 2.33
C LEU A 52 -12.92 -1.13 2.02
N ASP A 53 -13.27 -2.03 1.10
CA ASP A 53 -14.66 -2.27 0.71
C ASP A 53 -15.52 -2.61 1.96
N LEU A 54 -16.77 -2.12 2.04
CA LEU A 54 -17.65 -2.41 3.19
C LEU A 54 -17.86 -3.92 3.42
N GLY A 55 -17.80 -4.72 2.35
CA GLY A 55 -17.91 -6.17 2.40
C GLY A 55 -16.60 -6.91 2.71
N ILE A 56 -15.49 -6.22 2.96
CA ILE A 56 -14.22 -6.87 3.27
C ILE A 56 -14.34 -7.61 4.61
N LYS A 57 -14.04 -8.91 4.61
CA LYS A 57 -14.14 -9.73 5.82
C LYS A 57 -13.04 -9.35 6.82
N PRO A 58 -13.34 -9.23 8.12
CA PRO A 58 -12.31 -9.07 9.14
C PRO A 58 -11.32 -10.24 9.14
N LYS A 59 -10.06 -9.96 8.85
CA LYS A 59 -8.91 -10.89 8.91
C LYS A 59 -7.62 -10.14 8.61
N THR A 60 -6.51 -10.86 8.63
CA THR A 60 -5.24 -10.39 8.09
C THR A 60 -5.22 -10.49 6.57
N TYR A 61 -4.82 -9.42 5.90
CA TYR A 61 -4.59 -9.39 4.45
C TYR A 61 -3.13 -9.07 4.17
N PRO A 62 -2.48 -9.82 3.25
CA PRO A 62 -1.17 -9.43 2.77
C PRO A 62 -1.30 -8.17 1.90
N LEU A 63 -0.37 -7.24 2.11
CA LEU A 63 -0.14 -6.08 1.27
C LEU A 63 1.30 -6.16 0.75
N SER A 64 1.46 -6.12 -0.57
CA SER A 64 2.77 -6.08 -1.22
C SER A 64 2.99 -4.71 -1.86
N ALA A 65 4.10 -4.06 -1.54
CA ALA A 65 4.61 -2.95 -2.32
C ALA A 65 5.66 -3.46 -3.30
N VAL A 66 5.53 -3.10 -4.58
CA VAL A 66 6.50 -3.44 -5.63
C VAL A 66 6.96 -2.16 -6.31
N VAL A 67 8.28 -1.97 -6.40
CA VAL A 67 8.92 -0.80 -7.01
C VAL A 67 9.79 -1.28 -8.16
N PHE A 68 9.56 -0.73 -9.35
CA PHE A 68 10.29 -1.02 -10.59
C PHE A 68 11.23 0.14 -10.92
N PHE A 69 12.47 -0.19 -11.27
CA PHE A 69 13.54 0.75 -11.55
C PHE A 69 13.87 0.79 -13.05
N GLY A 70 14.56 1.86 -13.47
CA GLY A 70 14.97 2.07 -14.87
C GLY A 70 15.92 1.02 -15.45
N ASP A 71 16.61 0.28 -14.58
CA ASP A 71 17.52 -0.81 -14.96
C ASP A 71 16.79 -2.16 -15.15
N GLY A 72 15.46 -2.18 -15.04
CA GLY A 72 14.64 -3.38 -15.13
C GLY A 72 14.58 -4.19 -13.83
N SER A 73 15.29 -3.81 -12.78
CA SER A 73 15.20 -4.46 -11.47
C SER A 73 13.92 -4.06 -10.74
N TYR A 74 13.56 -4.84 -9.72
CA TYR A 74 12.47 -4.48 -8.81
C TYR A 74 12.79 -4.83 -7.36
N LYS A 75 12.20 -4.05 -6.44
CA LYS A 75 12.18 -4.35 -5.00
C LYS A 75 10.74 -4.65 -4.58
N LYS A 76 10.58 -5.65 -3.72
CA LYS A 76 9.29 -6.02 -3.13
C LYS A 76 9.37 -5.95 -1.61
N LYS A 77 8.32 -5.42 -0.98
CA LYS A 77 8.13 -5.45 0.48
C LYS A 77 6.73 -5.92 0.80
N ASP A 78 6.64 -6.94 1.65
CA ASP A 78 5.38 -7.50 2.12
C ASP A 78 5.11 -7.05 3.56
N ILE A 79 3.87 -6.68 3.85
CA ILE A 79 3.37 -6.42 5.19
C ILE A 79 1.99 -7.07 5.36
N ASN A 80 1.62 -7.32 6.61
CA ASN A 80 0.30 -7.84 6.95
C ASN A 80 -0.55 -6.71 7.54
N LEU A 81 -1.74 -6.50 6.97
CA LEU A 81 -2.73 -5.57 7.48
C LEU A 81 -3.84 -6.33 8.19
N GLN A 82 -4.06 -6.03 9.46
CA GLN A 82 -5.19 -6.57 10.21
C GLN A 82 -6.43 -5.67 10.02
N ILE A 83 -7.47 -6.22 9.40
CA ILE A 83 -8.79 -5.58 9.35
C ILE A 83 -9.68 -6.20 10.42
N ARG A 84 -10.32 -5.36 11.22
CA ARG A 84 -11.29 -5.78 12.25
C ARG A 84 -12.72 -5.49 11.82
N SER A 85 -13.68 -6.12 12.49
CA SER A 85 -15.09 -5.78 12.33
C SER A 85 -15.32 -4.31 12.67
N LYS A 86 -16.30 -3.73 11.99
CA LYS A 86 -16.90 -2.48 12.43
C LYS A 86 -17.77 -2.83 13.64
N GLU A 87 -17.52 -2.16 14.76
CA GLU A 87 -18.36 -2.24 15.96
C GLU A 87 -19.66 -1.48 15.74
#